data_AF-A0A7W1V7W8-F1
#
_entry.id   AF-A0A7W1V7W8-F1
#
_cell.length_a   1.000
_cell.length_b   1.000
_cell.length_c   1.000
_cell.angle_alpha   90.00
_cell.angle_beta   90.00
_cell.angle_gamma   90.00
#
_symmetry.space_group_name_H-M   'P 1'
#
loop_
_entity.id
_entity.type
_entity.pdbx_description
1 polymer ?
#
loop_
_entity_poly.entity_id
_entity_poly.type
_entity_poly.pdbx_seq_one_letter_code
_entity_poly.pdbx_strand_id
1 'polypeptide(L)'
;MPVILKKCFLYHYDPKINSDKVFNLFIVDHEDGTYSALQEHGRSETKLRVLPLVEYCSLSLAEQRYATKRQEKIFHGKTPYLETFNCDYSPTLKQFGAFKAVPIPSQQPAKILDFNQPAKSKPVAVAPIEKESGEQTTEKAGVERRSKRIGVLNLDRLDALEF
;
A
#
# COMPACT_ATOMS: atom_id res chain seq x y z
N MET A 1 20.63 0.90 -0.33
CA MET A 1 19.55 0.10 -0.94
C MET A 1 18.21 0.78 -1.06
N PRO A 2 18.00 1.96 -1.70
CA PRO A 2 16.64 2.47 -1.78
C PRO A 2 15.74 1.52 -2.59
N VAL A 3 14.54 1.24 -2.08
CA VAL A 3 13.58 0.29 -2.69
C VAL A 3 12.25 0.98 -2.94
N ILE A 4 11.61 0.66 -4.07
CA ILE A 4 10.26 1.15 -4.37
C ILE A 4 9.24 0.35 -3.55
N LEU A 5 8.53 1.02 -2.63
CA LEU A 5 7.44 0.42 -1.86
C LEU A 5 6.10 0.50 -2.60
N LYS A 6 5.87 1.61 -3.31
CA LYS A 6 4.60 1.88 -3.98
C LYS A 6 4.84 2.55 -5.31
N LYS A 7 4.06 2.19 -6.33
CA LYS A 7 4.14 2.76 -7.68
C LYS A 7 2.76 2.91 -8.28
N CYS A 8 2.56 3.95 -9.07
CA CYS A 8 1.37 4.18 -9.89
C CYS A 8 1.82 4.85 -11.18
N PHE A 9 1.36 4.32 -12.32
CA PHE A 9 1.63 4.87 -13.64
C PHE A 9 0.34 5.47 -14.17
N LEU A 10 0.42 6.73 -14.57
CA LEU A 10 -0.71 7.48 -15.09
C LEU A 10 -0.42 7.91 -16.52
N TYR A 11 -1.43 7.83 -17.37
CA TYR A 11 -1.33 8.14 -18.79
C TYR A 11 -2.53 8.98 -19.22
N HIS A 12 -2.27 9.95 -20.10
CA HIS A 12 -3.30 10.75 -20.74
C HIS A 12 -2.97 10.88 -22.23
N TYR A 13 -3.97 10.72 -23.10
CA TYR A 13 -3.84 10.92 -24.54
C TYR A 13 -4.89 11.92 -25.02
N ASP A 14 -4.43 12.94 -25.74
CA ASP A 14 -5.29 13.89 -26.43
C ASP A 14 -5.28 13.60 -27.94
N PRO A 15 -6.38 13.04 -28.50
CA PRO A 15 -6.46 12.72 -29.91
C PRO A 15 -6.53 13.96 -30.80
N LYS A 16 -6.90 15.14 -30.28
CA LYS A 16 -7.05 16.36 -31.09
C LYS A 16 -5.71 16.93 -31.54
N ILE A 17 -4.68 16.74 -30.72
CA ILE A 17 -3.32 17.23 -30.98
C ILE A 17 -2.31 16.09 -31.13
N ASN A 18 -2.78 14.84 -31.15
CA ASN A 18 -1.96 13.63 -31.22
C ASN A 18 -0.79 13.65 -30.21
N SER A 19 -1.13 13.94 -28.95
CA SER A 19 -0.15 14.16 -27.90
C SER A 19 -0.51 13.35 -26.67
N ASP A 20 0.49 12.67 -26.12
CA ASP A 20 0.39 11.87 -24.94
C ASP A 20 1.19 12.48 -23.78
N LYS A 21 0.74 12.22 -22.56
CA LYS A 21 1.36 12.68 -21.32
C LYS A 21 1.43 11.51 -20.36
N VAL A 22 2.61 11.32 -19.79
CA VAL A 22 2.87 10.31 -18.78
C VAL A 22 3.12 11.01 -17.46
N PHE A 23 2.60 10.42 -16.40
CA PHE A 23 2.83 10.87 -15.05
C PHE A 23 2.96 9.67 -14.11
N ASN A 24 4.15 9.42 -13.58
CA ASN A 24 4.39 8.30 -12.67
C ASN A 24 4.58 8.81 -11.25
N LEU A 25 4.19 7.99 -10.29
CA LEU A 25 4.32 8.27 -8.86
C LEU A 25 4.98 7.09 -8.17
N PHE A 26 5.90 7.39 -7.26
CA PHE A 26 6.63 6.39 -6.49
C PHE A 26 6.72 6.79 -5.02
N ILE A 27 6.75 5.78 -4.15
CA ILE A 27 7.27 5.90 -2.78
C ILE A 27 8.51 5.04 -2.70
N VAL A 28 9.61 5.66 -2.29
CA VAL A 28 10.93 5.03 -2.12
C VAL A 28 11.24 5.00 -0.63
N ASP A 29 11.60 3.82 -0.15
CA ASP A 29 12.16 3.59 1.19
C ASP A 29 13.68 3.72 1.12
N HIS A 30 14.23 4.58 1.96
CA HIS A 30 15.66 4.72 2.16
C HIS A 30 16.06 3.89 3.39
N GLU A 31 17.12 3.11 3.28
CA GLU A 31 17.57 2.18 4.34
C GLU A 31 17.81 2.82 5.72
N ASP A 32 17.86 4.15 5.79
CA ASP A 32 17.94 4.93 7.03
C ASP A 32 16.58 5.06 7.76
N GLY A 33 15.53 4.41 7.24
CA GLY A 33 14.17 4.44 7.78
C GLY A 33 13.38 5.68 7.36
N THR A 34 13.87 6.43 6.38
CA THR A 34 13.18 7.59 5.81
C THR A 34 12.58 7.27 4.45
N TYR A 35 11.62 8.09 4.00
CA TYR A 35 10.88 7.84 2.77
C TYR A 35 10.88 9.08 1.89
N SER A 36 10.93 8.87 0.58
CA SER A 36 10.70 9.92 -0.42
C SER A 36 9.53 9.56 -1.31
N ALA A 37 8.68 10.55 -1.61
CA ALA A 37 7.71 10.41 -2.70
C ALA A 37 8.24 11.13 -3.93
N LEU A 38 8.29 10.44 -5.06
CA LEU A 38 8.81 10.96 -6.32
C LEU A 38 7.69 11.02 -7.36
N GLN A 39 7.79 12.00 -8.26
CA GLN A 39 6.98 12.09 -9.46
C GLN A 39 7.87 12.08 -10.71
N GLU A 40 7.40 11.45 -11.77
CA GLU A 40 7.99 11.53 -13.09
C GLU A 40 6.96 12.03 -14.07
N HIS A 41 7.33 12.88 -15.01
CA HIS A 41 6.40 13.30 -16.04
C HIS A 41 7.09 13.65 -17.34
N GLY A 42 6.33 13.61 -18.42
CA GLY A 42 6.81 13.90 -19.76
C GLY A 42 5.91 13.27 -20.81
N ARG A 43 6.50 12.97 -21.97
CA ARG A 43 5.86 12.23 -23.05
C ARG A 43 6.34 10.78 -23.03
N SER A 44 5.53 9.84 -23.50
CA SER A 44 5.97 8.45 -23.66
C SER A 44 7.20 8.37 -24.55
N GLU A 45 8.07 7.40 -24.26
CA GLU A 45 9.32 7.15 -25.00
C GLU A 45 10.33 8.32 -24.99
N THR A 46 10.09 9.37 -24.20
CA THR A 46 11.04 10.46 -24.00
C THR A 46 11.74 10.35 -22.64
N LYS A 47 12.76 11.19 -22.44
CA LYS A 47 13.40 11.31 -21.13
C LYS A 47 12.44 11.99 -20.15
N LEU A 48 11.81 11.18 -19.29
CA LEU A 48 10.93 11.70 -18.24
C LEU A 48 11.71 12.56 -17.24
N ARG A 49 11.08 13.64 -16.79
CA ARG A 49 11.62 14.50 -15.74
C ARG A 49 11.22 13.94 -14.38
N VAL A 50 12.22 13.55 -13.58
CA VAL A 50 12.03 13.12 -12.19
C VAL A 50 12.08 14.34 -11.28
N LEU A 51 11.12 14.46 -10.37
CA LEU A 51 11.08 15.50 -9.34
C LEU A 51 10.61 14.91 -8.02
N PRO A 52 11.13 15.36 -6.88
CA PRO A 52 10.58 15.00 -5.59
C PRO A 52 9.23 15.69 -5.34
N LEU A 53 8.30 14.95 -4.72
CA LEU A 53 7.13 15.53 -4.04
C LEU A 53 7.47 15.86 -2.58
N VAL A 54 8.24 14.99 -1.94
CA VAL A 54 8.80 15.15 -0.60
C VAL A 54 10.01 14.21 -0.48
N GLU A 55 11.03 14.61 0.27
CA GLU A 55 12.25 13.83 0.48
C GLU A 55 12.54 13.59 1.96
N TYR A 56 13.16 12.45 2.28
CA TYR A 56 13.68 12.08 3.60
C TYR A 56 12.70 12.38 4.75
N CYS A 57 11.48 11.87 4.61
CA CYS A 57 10.38 12.15 5.53
C CYS A 57 9.78 10.87 6.11
N SER A 58 8.76 11.02 6.97
CA SER A 58 8.01 9.87 7.48
C SER A 58 7.14 9.23 6.41
N LEU A 59 6.88 7.92 6.54
CA LEU A 59 6.03 7.17 5.61
C LEU A 59 4.65 7.82 5.45
N SER A 60 4.03 8.24 6.55
CA SER A 60 2.71 8.90 6.55
C SER A 60 2.69 10.15 5.66
N LEU A 61 3.73 11.00 5.74
CA LEU A 61 3.80 12.20 4.91
C LEU A 61 4.02 11.84 3.44
N ALA A 62 4.88 10.87 3.15
CA ALA A 62 5.11 10.39 1.78
C ALA A 62 3.82 9.82 1.16
N GLU A 63 3.08 8.99 1.90
CA GLU A 63 1.80 8.42 1.47
C GLU A 63 0.73 9.49 1.25
N GLN A 64 0.64 10.48 2.14
CA GLN A 64 -0.28 11.60 1.99
C GLN A 64 0.01 12.37 0.69
N ARG A 65 1.27 12.78 0.48
CA ARG A 65 1.67 13.52 -0.73
C ARG A 65 1.45 12.72 -2.00
N TYR A 66 1.79 11.43 -1.96
CA TYR A 66 1.52 10.50 -3.04
C TYR A 66 0.02 10.41 -3.37
N ALA A 67 -0.83 10.20 -2.37
CA ALA A 67 -2.27 10.02 -2.55
C ALA A 67 -2.94 11.30 -3.07
N THR A 68 -2.59 12.46 -2.49
CA THR A 68 -3.08 13.76 -2.96
C THR A 68 -2.69 14.00 -4.41
N LYS A 69 -1.43 13.73 -4.79
CA LYS A 69 -0.98 13.96 -6.16
C LYS A 69 -1.63 13.00 -7.15
N ARG A 70 -1.83 11.74 -6.77
CA ARG A 70 -2.57 10.75 -7.57
C ARG A 70 -4.00 11.22 -7.84
N GLN A 71 -4.73 11.63 -6.80
CA GLN A 71 -6.10 12.13 -6.94
C GLN A 71 -6.16 13.38 -7.82
N GLU A 72 -5.23 14.33 -7.63
CA GLU A 72 -5.14 15.54 -8.47
C GLU A 72 -5.05 15.20 -9.96
N LYS A 73 -4.27 14.16 -10.32
CA LYS A 73 -4.09 13.75 -11.72
C LYS A 73 -5.25 12.94 -12.28
N ILE A 74 -5.84 12.04 -11.50
CA ILE A 74 -7.00 11.26 -11.93
C ILE A 74 -8.20 12.18 -12.19
N PHE A 75 -8.46 13.13 -11.29
CA PHE A 75 -9.61 14.04 -11.37
C PHE A 75 -9.26 15.39 -12.00
N HIS A 76 -8.19 15.47 -12.79
CA HIS A 76 -7.76 16.72 -13.41
C HIS A 76 -8.79 17.18 -14.47
N GLY A 77 -9.42 18.34 -14.27
CA GLY A 77 -10.58 18.76 -15.07
C GLY A 77 -10.34 18.91 -16.58
N LYS A 78 -9.10 19.18 -17.01
CA LYS A 78 -8.77 19.33 -18.45
C LYS A 78 -8.09 18.11 -19.07
N THR A 79 -7.34 17.36 -18.27
CA THR A 79 -6.46 16.28 -18.75
C THR A 79 -6.49 15.15 -17.74
N PRO A 80 -7.63 14.46 -17.59
CA PRO A 80 -7.76 13.37 -16.64
C PRO A 80 -6.82 12.25 -17.06
N TYR A 81 -6.04 11.74 -16.11
CA TYR A 81 -5.15 10.63 -16.35
C TYR A 81 -5.82 9.30 -15.97
N LEU A 82 -5.48 8.26 -16.73
CA LEU A 82 -5.90 6.89 -16.50
C LEU A 82 -4.72 6.07 -15.94
N GLU A 83 -5.03 5.12 -15.07
CA GLU A 83 -4.02 4.19 -14.57
C GLU A 83 -3.62 3.18 -15.63
N THR A 84 -2.32 2.92 -15.70
CA THR A 84 -1.71 1.93 -16.56
C THR A 84 -0.73 1.06 -15.77
N PHE A 85 -0.37 -0.08 -16.34
CA PHE A 85 0.58 -1.02 -15.76
C PHE A 85 2.00 -0.83 -16.30
N ASN A 86 2.15 -0.14 -17.44
CA ASN A 86 3.41 -0.08 -18.16
C ASN A 86 4.06 1.30 -18.12
N CYS A 87 5.36 1.32 -17.80
CA CYS A 87 6.24 2.46 -18.06
C CYS A 87 7.70 1.98 -18.21
N ASP A 88 7.99 1.26 -19.31
CA ASP A 88 9.33 0.78 -19.67
C ASP A 88 10.41 1.88 -19.73
N TYR A 89 9.99 3.14 -19.83
CA TYR A 89 10.83 4.32 -19.91
C TYR A 89 11.03 5.04 -18.57
N SER A 90 10.47 4.55 -17.45
CA SER A 90 10.65 5.16 -16.12
C SER A 90 12.10 5.12 -15.63
N PRO A 91 12.75 6.29 -15.42
CA PRO A 91 14.08 6.35 -14.80
C PRO A 91 14.12 5.77 -13.38
N THR A 92 13.08 6.01 -12.57
CA THR A 92 12.98 5.54 -11.17
C THR A 92 12.88 4.02 -11.10
N LEU A 93 12.09 3.39 -11.98
CA LEU A 93 12.07 1.93 -12.08
C LEU A 93 13.42 1.35 -12.48
N LYS A 94 14.13 2.00 -13.41
CA LYS A 94 15.47 1.54 -13.83
C LYS A 94 16.49 1.65 -12.69
N GLN A 95 16.36 2.67 -11.85
CA GLN A 95 17.28 2.95 -10.76
C GLN A 95 17.01 2.08 -9.51
N PHE A 96 15.75 1.95 -9.10
CA PHE A 96 15.37 1.32 -7.82
C PHE A 96 14.48 0.08 -7.98
N GLY A 97 13.96 -0.16 -9.18
CA GLY A 97 13.08 -1.31 -9.49
C GLY A 97 13.83 -2.57 -9.88
N ALA A 98 15.17 -2.58 -9.84
CA ALA A 98 15.96 -3.79 -9.99
C ALA A 98 15.57 -4.79 -8.89
N PHE A 99 14.78 -5.78 -9.28
CA PHE A 99 14.33 -6.86 -8.42
C PHE A 99 15.57 -7.60 -7.90
N LYS A 100 15.97 -7.38 -6.64
CA LYS A 100 16.81 -8.36 -5.96
C LYS A 100 15.89 -9.55 -5.67
N ALA A 101 15.94 -10.57 -6.53
CA ALA A 101 15.43 -11.87 -6.17
C ALA A 101 16.15 -12.26 -4.87
N VAL A 102 15.48 -12.08 -3.72
CA VAL A 102 15.94 -12.67 -2.47
C VAL A 102 15.96 -14.17 -2.76
N PRO A 103 17.12 -14.84 -2.74
CA PRO A 103 17.15 -16.27 -2.94
C PRO A 103 16.24 -16.87 -1.87
N ILE A 104 15.15 -17.50 -2.29
CA ILE A 104 14.36 -18.34 -1.39
C ILE A 104 15.39 -19.36 -0.87
N PRO A 105 15.67 -19.42 0.45
CA PRO A 105 16.54 -20.47 0.96
C PRO A 105 15.90 -21.77 0.51
N SER A 106 16.64 -22.54 -0.31
CA SER A 106 16.23 -23.87 -0.77
C SER A 106 15.72 -24.65 0.44
N GLN A 107 14.40 -24.68 0.63
CA GLN A 107 13.79 -25.59 1.58
C GLN A 107 14.21 -26.97 1.08
N GLN A 108 14.94 -27.68 1.94
CA GLN A 108 15.35 -29.05 1.70
C GLN A 108 14.17 -29.84 1.12
N PRO A 109 14.41 -30.73 0.16
CA PRO A 109 13.33 -31.49 -0.47
C PRO A 109 12.45 -32.10 0.62
N ALA A 110 11.16 -31.77 0.60
CA ALA A 110 10.20 -32.34 1.52
C ALA A 110 10.34 -33.87 1.48
N LYS A 111 10.57 -34.48 2.65
CA LYS A 111 10.53 -35.94 2.78
C LYS A 111 9.17 -36.39 2.27
N ILE A 112 9.18 -37.10 1.15
CA ILE A 112 7.99 -37.79 0.62
C ILE A 112 7.59 -38.80 1.69
N LEU A 113 6.44 -38.59 2.33
CA LEU A 113 5.80 -39.61 3.15
C LEU A 113 5.28 -40.69 2.20
N ASP A 114 5.91 -41.86 2.24
CA ASP A 114 5.50 -43.03 1.49
C ASP A 114 4.24 -43.63 2.15
N PHE A 115 3.10 -43.50 1.47
CA PHE A 115 1.79 -43.97 1.96
C PHE A 115 1.56 -45.48 1.77
N ASN A 116 2.57 -46.24 1.33
CA ASN A 116 2.45 -47.69 1.11
C ASN A 116 2.96 -48.57 2.27
N GLN A 117 2.67 -48.19 3.51
CA GLN A 117 2.80 -49.13 4.64
C GLN A 117 1.41 -49.50 5.20
N PRO A 118 0.99 -50.77 5.13
CA PRO A 118 -0.23 -51.21 5.78
C PRO A 118 -0.06 -51.16 7.30
N ALA A 119 -0.89 -50.34 7.96
CA ALA A 119 -0.97 -50.21 9.40
C ALA A 119 -1.30 -51.57 10.04
N LYS A 120 -0.34 -52.14 10.77
CA LYS A 120 -0.64 -53.24 11.70
C LYS A 120 -1.39 -52.67 12.89
N SER A 121 -2.68 -52.95 12.93
CA SER A 121 -3.58 -52.69 14.05
C SER A 121 -3.14 -53.46 15.31
N LYS A 122 -3.10 -52.75 16.44
CA LYS A 122 -3.11 -53.34 17.79
C LYS A 122 -4.27 -52.70 18.58
N PRO A 123 -5.09 -53.48 19.30
CA PRO A 123 -6.36 -52.99 19.83
C PRO A 123 -6.23 -52.31 21.21
N VAL A 124 -7.00 -51.24 21.36
CA VAL A 124 -7.89 -50.83 22.48
C VAL A 124 -7.42 -51.03 23.93
N ALA A 125 -7.40 -49.91 24.68
CA ALA A 125 -7.84 -49.88 26.08
C ALA A 125 -8.64 -48.58 26.34
N VAL A 126 -9.81 -48.73 26.96
CA VAL A 126 -10.88 -47.74 27.18
C VAL A 126 -10.86 -47.24 28.62
N ALA A 127 -11.36 -46.00 28.81
CA ALA A 127 -12.13 -45.45 29.96
C ALA A 127 -11.48 -44.25 30.68
N PRO A 128 -12.25 -43.40 31.38
CA PRO A 128 -13.55 -42.80 31.03
C PRO A 128 -13.61 -41.28 31.30
N ILE A 129 -14.68 -40.63 30.82
CA ILE A 129 -14.97 -39.18 30.94
C ILE A 129 -15.85 -38.95 32.18
N GLU A 130 -15.43 -38.07 33.09
CA GLU A 130 -16.28 -37.56 34.18
C GLU A 130 -17.05 -36.30 33.74
N LYS A 131 -18.31 -36.23 34.19
CA LYS A 131 -19.28 -35.14 34.04
C LYS A 131 -19.47 -34.46 35.40
N GLU A 132 -19.52 -33.14 35.42
CA GLU A 132 -20.27 -32.28 36.36
C GLU A 132 -20.39 -30.90 35.66
N SER A 133 -21.54 -30.30 35.35
CA SER A 133 -22.81 -30.00 36.05
C SER A 133 -22.77 -28.79 37.00
N GLY A 134 -23.71 -27.86 36.78
CA GLY A 134 -24.09 -26.73 37.67
C GLY A 134 -23.86 -25.35 37.04
N GLU A 135 -24.86 -24.67 36.44
CA GLU A 135 -25.88 -23.79 37.09
C GLU A 135 -25.24 -22.54 37.75
N GLN A 136 -25.70 -21.27 37.64
CA GLN A 136 -27.05 -20.72 37.45
C GLN A 136 -26.94 -19.16 37.38
N THR A 137 -27.83 -18.48 36.59
CA THR A 137 -28.57 -17.19 36.86
C THR A 137 -27.79 -15.88 37.21
N THR A 138 -28.19 -14.63 36.93
CA THR A 138 -29.42 -13.91 36.47
C THR A 138 -29.08 -12.39 36.40
N GLU A 139 -29.75 -11.66 35.48
CA GLU A 139 -30.31 -10.28 35.62
C GLU A 139 -29.38 -9.08 35.99
N LYS A 140 -29.57 -7.79 35.63
CA LYS A 140 -30.59 -6.96 34.95
C LYS A 140 -29.99 -5.55 34.71
N ALA A 141 -30.57 -4.79 33.77
CA ALA A 141 -30.68 -3.31 33.68
C ALA A 141 -29.40 -2.44 33.82
N GLY A 142 -28.99 -1.58 32.88
CA GLY A 142 -29.74 -0.50 32.22
C GLY A 142 -29.33 0.85 32.83
N VAL A 143 -28.77 1.79 32.05
CA VAL A 143 -28.82 3.28 32.22
C VAL A 143 -28.08 3.96 31.05
N GLU A 144 -28.81 4.83 30.34
CA GLU A 144 -28.30 5.83 29.38
C GLU A 144 -27.40 6.90 30.05
N ARG A 145 -26.47 7.51 29.30
CA ARG A 145 -26.39 8.99 29.13
C ARG A 145 -25.22 9.46 28.25
N ARG A 146 -25.60 10.12 27.15
CA ARG A 146 -25.10 11.41 26.57
C ARG A 146 -23.60 11.71 26.44
N SER A 147 -23.22 11.82 25.16
CA SER A 147 -22.67 13.02 24.49
C SER A 147 -21.51 13.80 25.12
N LYS A 148 -20.34 13.78 24.45
CA LYS A 148 -19.51 15.00 24.26
C LYS A 148 -18.85 15.00 22.87
N ARG A 149 -19.26 15.99 22.06
CA ARG A 149 -18.55 16.50 20.88
C ARG A 149 -17.26 17.18 21.33
N ILE A 150 -16.15 16.91 20.66
CA ILE A 150 -14.96 17.78 20.56
C ILE A 150 -14.30 17.36 19.22
N GLY A 151 -13.99 18.19 18.23
CA GLY A 151 -14.14 19.62 17.98
C GLY A 151 -13.50 19.83 16.60
N VAL A 152 -14.26 20.39 15.66
CA VAL A 152 -13.78 20.75 14.32
C VAL A 152 -12.82 21.93 14.48
N LEU A 153 -11.56 21.79 14.09
CA LEU A 153 -10.67 22.93 13.90
C LEU A 153 -10.91 23.48 12.49
N ASN A 154 -11.69 24.56 12.43
CA ASN A 154 -11.78 25.44 11.26
C ASN A 154 -10.40 26.06 11.01
N LEU A 155 -9.82 25.83 9.82
CA LEU A 155 -8.60 26.50 9.37
C LEU A 155 -8.88 27.66 8.41
N ASP A 156 -10.08 28.23 8.44
CA ASP A 156 -10.41 29.46 7.74
C ASP A 156 -10.18 30.64 8.67
N ARG A 157 -8.94 31.14 8.69
CA ARG A 157 -8.56 32.51 9.09
C ARG A 157 -7.06 32.73 8.83
N LEU A 158 -6.73 33.05 7.60
CA LEU A 158 -5.57 33.89 7.28
C LEU A 158 -6.08 34.93 6.29
N ASP A 159 -6.70 35.95 6.89
CA ASP A 159 -7.09 37.19 6.23
C ASP A 159 -5.85 37.90 5.67
N ALA A 160 -6.07 38.48 4.49
CA ALA A 160 -5.62 39.77 4.02
C ALA A 160 -4.38 40.40 4.69
N LEU A 161 -3.35 40.64 3.87
CA LEU A 161 -2.61 41.90 3.91
C LEU A 161 -2.16 42.28 2.50
N GLU A 162 -2.52 43.52 2.19
CA GLU A 162 -2.35 44.30 0.97
C GLU A 162 -0.87 44.42 0.54
N PHE A 163 -0.61 44.47 -0.78
CA PHE A 163 -0.31 45.69 -1.55
C PHE A 163 -0.41 45.40 -3.05
#